data_AF-A0A401RI40-F1
#
_entry.id   AF-A0A401RI40-F1
#
_cell.length_a   1.000
_cell.length_b   1.000
_cell.length_c   1.000
_cell.angle_alpha   90.00
_cell.angle_beta   90.00
_cell.angle_gamma   90.00
#
_symmetry.space_group_name_H-M   'P 1'
#
loop_
_entity.id
_entity.type
_entity.pdbx_description
1 polymer ?
#
loop_
_entity_poly.entity_id
_entity_poly.type
_entity_poly.pdbx_seq_one_letter_code
_entity_poly.pdbx_strand_id
1 'polypeptide(L)'
;MLSTPLIIQDPAYIAKKVQLSCIVRNGRPNQLLWSKEDKPIMNSSLYNLASDNSTLTINNVANVHCGFYTCTVTNDISQRNISHFLIAHGIQFLHKRILVSSVIALVSTMMSFAAVFFIIFFCIEKYKGQKHQTQLTVAFLFIEMKCYICLLISCILCTLDADISVTFRVISGMVFCMVLGLTGYIVFLYLHPYRDDIGSFLLRKRKFKLLHAGLYAKFVYKT
;
A
#
# COMPACT_ATOMS: atom_id res chain seq x y z
N MET A 1 1.88 -35.44 42.26
CA MET A 1 1.14 -34.38 41.52
C MET A 1 2.01 -33.84 40.38
N LEU A 2 1.39 -33.55 39.23
CA LEU A 2 2.06 -32.95 38.07
C LEU A 2 2.35 -31.46 38.29
N SER A 3 3.51 -30.99 37.84
CA SER A 3 3.78 -29.55 37.68
C SER A 3 2.99 -28.98 36.50
N THR A 4 2.86 -27.65 36.44
CA THR A 4 2.38 -26.97 35.22
C THR A 4 3.29 -27.33 34.03
N PRO A 5 2.72 -27.76 32.88
CA PRO A 5 3.50 -27.94 31.67
C PRO A 5 4.03 -26.61 31.14
N LEU A 6 5.08 -26.67 30.32
CA LEU A 6 5.61 -25.56 29.54
C LEU A 6 5.55 -25.92 28.06
N ILE A 7 5.10 -24.98 27.23
CA ILE A 7 5.15 -25.12 25.77
C ILE A 7 6.41 -24.40 25.28
N ILE A 8 7.31 -25.13 24.64
CA ILE A 8 8.46 -24.60 23.90
C ILE A 8 8.08 -24.55 22.42
N GLN A 9 8.32 -23.40 21.79
CA GLN A 9 8.08 -23.21 20.37
C GLN A 9 9.17 -22.36 19.72
N ASP A 10 9.50 -22.70 18.48
CA ASP A 10 10.32 -21.86 17.60
C ASP A 10 9.46 -20.78 16.90
N PRO A 11 10.06 -19.71 16.37
CA PRO A 11 9.34 -18.71 15.59
C PRO A 11 8.63 -19.36 14.39
N ALA A 12 7.30 -19.21 14.32
CA ALA A 12 6.52 -19.74 13.21
C ALA A 12 6.56 -18.76 12.03
N TYR A 13 6.89 -19.23 10.83
CA TYR A 13 6.85 -18.42 9.60
C TYR A 13 5.85 -19.01 8.61
N ILE A 14 5.14 -18.16 7.85
CA ILE A 14 4.24 -18.63 6.79
C ILE A 14 4.99 -19.57 5.84
N ALA A 15 4.32 -20.63 5.41
CA ALA A 15 4.81 -21.65 4.49
C ALA A 15 6.05 -22.41 4.97
N LYS A 16 6.38 -22.31 6.26
CA LYS A 16 7.42 -23.12 6.91
C LYS A 16 6.78 -24.10 7.89
N LYS A 17 7.58 -25.06 8.36
CA LYS A 17 7.17 -25.96 9.45
C LYS A 17 7.40 -25.25 10.79
N VAL A 18 6.55 -25.52 11.77
CA VAL A 18 6.78 -25.15 13.18
C VAL A 18 6.47 -26.34 14.07
N GLN A 19 7.16 -26.42 15.21
CA GLN A 19 6.96 -27.45 16.21
C GLN A 19 6.67 -26.81 17.57
N LEU A 20 5.66 -27.32 18.26
CA LEU A 20 5.30 -26.97 19.62
C LEU A 20 5.54 -28.20 20.48
N SER A 21 6.40 -28.08 21.49
CA SER A 21 6.75 -29.17 22.40
C SER A 21 6.26 -28.87 23.80
N CYS A 22 5.48 -29.76 24.38
CA CYS A 22 4.94 -29.63 25.73
C CYS A 22 5.76 -30.48 26.70
N ILE A 23 6.34 -29.83 27.70
CA ILE A 23 7.27 -30.45 28.64
C ILE A 23 6.77 -30.27 30.07
N VAL A 24 6.81 -31.35 30.85
CA VAL A 24 6.48 -31.35 32.28
C VAL A 24 7.76 -31.56 33.08
N ARG A 25 8.07 -30.65 34.02
CA ARG A 25 9.30 -30.72 34.82
C ARG A 25 9.22 -31.79 35.93
N ASN A 26 8.08 -31.85 36.64
CA ASN A 26 7.88 -32.75 37.77
C ASN A 26 6.64 -33.63 37.57
N GLY A 27 6.81 -34.93 37.82
CA GLY A 27 5.78 -35.95 37.62
C GLY A 27 5.79 -36.51 36.20
N ARG A 28 5.30 -37.74 36.04
CA ARG A 28 5.19 -38.43 34.75
C ARG A 28 3.73 -38.37 34.27
N PRO A 29 3.42 -37.74 33.15
CA PRO A 29 2.08 -37.80 32.58
C PRO A 29 1.84 -39.17 31.94
N ASN A 30 0.64 -39.72 32.12
CA ASN A 30 0.19 -40.94 31.44
C ASN A 30 -0.51 -40.60 30.13
N GLN A 31 -1.04 -39.37 30.01
CA GLN A 31 -1.71 -38.86 28.83
C GLN A 31 -1.34 -37.40 28.58
N LEU A 32 -1.16 -37.05 27.30
CA LEU A 32 -0.95 -35.68 26.83
C LEU A 32 -1.88 -35.41 25.64
N LEU A 33 -2.62 -34.31 25.72
CA LEU A 33 -3.63 -33.89 24.75
C LEU A 33 -3.38 -32.45 24.31
N TRP A 34 -3.48 -32.20 23.01
CA TRP A 34 -3.45 -30.86 22.44
C TRP A 34 -4.85 -30.43 22.02
N SER A 35 -5.19 -29.18 22.29
CA SER A 35 -6.38 -28.53 21.73
C SER A 35 -6.04 -27.16 21.15
N LYS A 36 -6.75 -26.76 20.10
CA LYS A 36 -6.74 -25.41 19.54
C LYS A 36 -8.11 -24.79 19.79
N GLU A 37 -8.17 -23.67 20.51
CA GLU A 37 -9.43 -22.96 20.80
C GLU A 37 -10.53 -23.93 21.28
N ASP A 38 -10.18 -24.74 22.28
CA ASP A 38 -11.03 -25.75 22.90
C ASP A 38 -11.43 -26.95 22.03
N LYS A 39 -10.94 -27.02 20.78
CA LYS A 39 -11.13 -28.18 19.90
C LYS A 39 -9.94 -29.13 19.97
N PRO A 40 -10.15 -30.44 20.20
CA PRO A 40 -9.05 -31.39 20.25
C PRO A 40 -8.35 -31.49 18.91
N ILE A 41 -7.02 -31.51 18.94
CA ILE A 41 -6.18 -31.69 17.75
C ILE A 41 -5.91 -33.18 17.57
N MET A 42 -6.16 -33.68 16.36
CA MET A 42 -5.87 -35.05 15.95
C MET A 42 -4.92 -35.06 14.75
N ASN A 43 -4.23 -36.19 14.57
CA ASN A 43 -3.38 -36.40 13.40
C ASN A 43 -4.18 -36.22 12.11
N SER A 44 -3.68 -35.36 11.24
CA SER A 44 -4.30 -34.99 9.97
C SER A 44 -3.22 -34.50 8.99
N SER A 45 -3.62 -34.10 7.78
CA SER A 45 -2.71 -33.43 6.85
C SER A 45 -2.18 -32.08 7.37
N LEU A 46 -2.89 -31.45 8.31
CA LEU A 46 -2.56 -30.14 8.89
C LEU A 46 -1.68 -30.27 10.15
N TYR A 47 -1.95 -31.28 10.97
CA TYR A 47 -1.33 -31.49 12.28
C TYR A 47 -0.70 -32.87 12.36
N ASN A 48 0.56 -32.92 12.77
CA ASN A 48 1.29 -34.16 13.00
C ASN A 48 1.80 -34.21 14.45
N LEU A 49 1.21 -35.08 15.25
CA LEU A 49 1.56 -35.36 16.64
C LEU A 49 2.60 -36.49 16.68
N ALA A 50 3.61 -36.30 17.52
CA ALA A 50 4.54 -37.37 17.88
C ALA A 50 3.81 -38.55 18.55
N SER A 51 4.46 -39.71 18.63
CA SER A 51 3.85 -40.93 19.18
C SER A 51 3.42 -40.82 20.64
N ASP A 52 4.07 -39.94 21.41
CA ASP A 52 3.77 -39.62 22.80
C ASP A 52 2.89 -38.35 22.95
N ASN A 53 2.44 -37.79 21.82
CA ASN A 53 1.77 -36.49 21.70
C ASN A 53 2.56 -35.30 22.29
N SER A 54 3.81 -35.45 22.73
CA SER A 54 4.54 -34.37 23.40
C SER A 54 4.89 -33.23 22.45
N THR A 55 5.06 -33.54 21.17
CA THR A 55 5.34 -32.59 20.11
C THR A 55 4.22 -32.54 19.08
N LEU A 56 3.69 -31.34 18.85
CA LEU A 56 2.78 -31.01 17.76
C LEU A 56 3.57 -30.32 16.63
N THR A 57 3.58 -30.92 15.44
CA THR A 57 4.19 -30.36 14.24
C THR A 57 3.10 -29.84 13.30
N ILE A 58 3.23 -28.60 12.85
CA ILE A 58 2.38 -28.00 11.83
C ILE A 58 3.24 -27.78 10.59
N ASN A 59 2.87 -28.43 9.50
CA ASN A 59 3.52 -28.25 8.21
C ASN A 59 2.85 -27.10 7.45
N ASN A 60 3.65 -26.33 6.69
CA ASN A 60 3.15 -25.26 5.85
C ASN A 60 2.22 -24.27 6.60
N VAL A 61 2.77 -23.59 7.61
CA VAL A 61 2.01 -22.68 8.48
C VAL A 61 1.26 -21.61 7.65
N ALA A 62 0.01 -21.37 8.01
CA ALA A 62 -0.91 -20.45 7.35
C ALA A 62 -1.74 -19.69 8.40
N ASN A 63 -2.49 -18.67 7.98
CA ASN A 63 -3.27 -17.82 8.90
C ASN A 63 -4.24 -18.63 9.78
N VAL A 64 -4.86 -19.67 9.21
CA VAL A 64 -5.78 -20.57 9.93
C VAL A 64 -5.13 -21.31 11.12
N HIS A 65 -3.80 -21.37 11.15
CA HIS A 65 -3.04 -22.01 12.24
C HIS A 65 -2.74 -21.06 13.40
N CYS A 66 -2.92 -19.74 13.24
CA CYS A 66 -2.82 -18.79 14.35
C CYS A 66 -3.94 -19.05 15.38
N GLY A 67 -3.64 -18.83 16.66
CA GLY A 67 -4.61 -19.00 17.75
C GLY A 67 -4.00 -19.57 19.03
N PHE A 68 -4.86 -19.87 20.00
CA PHE A 68 -4.46 -20.46 21.29
C PHE A 68 -4.38 -21.98 21.20
N TYR A 69 -3.19 -22.50 21.49
CA TYR A 69 -2.92 -23.94 21.64
C TYR A 69 -2.80 -24.27 23.12
N THR A 70 -3.59 -25.23 23.58
CA THR A 70 -3.58 -25.69 24.96
C THR A 70 -3.02 -27.10 25.02
N CYS A 71 -1.97 -27.28 25.82
CA CYS A 71 -1.47 -28.61 26.18
C CYS A 71 -2.08 -29.01 27.53
N THR A 72 -2.76 -30.15 27.56
CA THR A 72 -3.31 -30.75 28.77
C THR A 72 -2.58 -32.05 29.07
N VAL A 73 -2.00 -32.14 30.28
CA VAL A 73 -1.27 -33.30 30.78
C VAL A 73 -2.02 -33.92 31.95
N THR A 74 -2.18 -35.23 31.92
CA THR A 74 -2.95 -35.97 32.92
C THR A 74 -2.13 -37.15 33.44
N ASN A 75 -2.20 -37.37 34.75
CA ASN A 75 -1.73 -38.56 35.45
C ASN A 75 -2.87 -38.99 36.41
N ASP A 76 -2.79 -40.19 36.96
CA ASP A 76 -3.83 -40.87 37.75
C ASP A 76 -4.35 -40.05 38.95
N ILE A 77 -3.57 -39.06 39.40
CA ILE A 77 -3.83 -38.27 40.60
C ILE A 77 -4.04 -36.78 40.27
N SER A 78 -3.70 -36.31 39.07
CA SER A 78 -3.76 -34.87 38.76
C SER A 78 -3.77 -34.57 37.27
N GLN A 79 -4.45 -33.48 36.89
CA GLN A 79 -4.47 -32.91 35.54
C GLN A 79 -4.01 -31.46 35.57
N ARG A 80 -3.16 -31.05 34.63
CA ARG A 80 -2.66 -29.67 34.47
C ARG A 80 -2.71 -29.26 33.01
N ASN A 81 -2.87 -27.98 32.74
CA ASN A 81 -2.87 -27.43 31.39
C ASN A 81 -2.11 -26.09 31.31
N ILE A 82 -1.73 -25.73 30.08
CA ILE A 82 -1.21 -24.40 29.75
C ILE A 82 -1.62 -24.03 28.34
N SER A 83 -1.94 -22.76 28.12
CA SER A 83 -2.29 -22.23 26.82
C SER A 83 -1.20 -21.30 26.31
N HIS A 84 -0.86 -21.41 25.03
CA HIS A 84 0.13 -20.58 24.35
C HIS A 84 -0.44 -20.07 23.03
N PHE A 85 -0.26 -18.77 22.73
CA PHE A 85 -0.71 -18.19 21.48
C PHE A 85 0.34 -18.35 20.37
N LEU A 86 -0.01 -19.07 19.32
CA LEU A 86 0.83 -19.21 18.14
C LEU A 86 0.52 -18.10 17.13
N ILE A 87 1.54 -17.36 16.70
CA ILE A 87 1.45 -16.34 15.66
C ILE A 87 2.40 -16.66 14.51
N ALA A 88 1.88 -16.68 13.28
CA ALA A 88 2.67 -16.85 12.08
C ALA A 88 3.31 -15.52 11.65
N HIS A 89 4.63 -15.42 11.75
CA HIS A 89 5.42 -14.32 11.24
C HIS A 89 5.42 -14.33 9.70
N GLY A 90 5.21 -13.14 9.10
CA GLY A 90 5.03 -12.95 7.65
C GLY A 90 3.74 -12.19 7.32
N ILE A 91 2.64 -12.53 8.00
CA ILE A 91 1.30 -11.93 7.76
C ILE A 91 1.33 -10.43 8.11
N GLN A 92 1.89 -10.12 9.28
CA GLN A 92 2.01 -8.75 9.81
C GLN A 92 3.00 -7.88 9.02
N PHE A 93 4.03 -8.52 8.43
CA PHE A 93 5.07 -7.80 7.69
C PHE A 93 4.56 -7.33 6.33
N LEU A 94 3.74 -8.16 5.67
CA LEU A 94 3.12 -7.85 4.39
C LEU A 94 2.09 -6.72 4.56
N HIS A 95 1.16 -6.85 5.52
CA HIS A 95 0.13 -5.83 5.77
C HIS A 95 0.73 -4.46 6.13
N LYS A 96 1.79 -4.43 6.95
CA LYS A 96 2.47 -3.17 7.31
C LYS A 96 3.22 -2.56 6.11
N ARG A 97 3.82 -3.37 5.23
CA ARG A 97 4.49 -2.87 4.01
C ARG A 97 3.51 -2.35 2.97
N ILE A 98 2.40 -3.05 2.75
CA ILE A 98 1.33 -2.61 1.85
C ILE A 98 0.72 -1.31 2.37
N LEU A 99 0.36 -1.25 3.66
CA LEU A 99 -0.22 -0.06 4.26
C LEU A 99 0.72 1.16 4.15
N VAL A 100 2.01 0.99 4.44
CA VAL A 100 3.01 2.06 4.26
C VAL A 100 3.11 2.49 2.79
N SER A 101 3.12 1.54 1.84
CA SER A 101 3.16 1.86 0.41
C SER A 101 1.90 2.61 -0.05
N SER A 102 0.71 2.18 0.40
CA SER A 102 -0.57 2.83 0.09
C SER A 102 -0.67 4.23 0.68
N VAL A 103 -0.17 4.44 1.90
CA VAL A 103 -0.14 5.78 2.53
C VAL A 103 0.78 6.72 1.76
N ILE A 104 1.99 6.26 1.37
CA ILE A 104 2.91 7.07 0.55
C ILE A 104 2.27 7.43 -0.80
N ALA A 105 1.63 6.46 -1.45
CA ALA A 105 0.91 6.68 -2.70
C ALA A 105 -0.20 7.74 -2.56
N LEU A 106 -1.02 7.66 -1.52
CA LEU A 106 -2.12 8.60 -1.27
C LEU A 106 -1.63 10.02 -0.95
N VAL A 107 -0.59 10.15 -0.13
CA VAL A 107 0.00 11.46 0.17
C VAL A 107 0.59 12.07 -1.10
N SER A 108 1.25 11.25 -1.94
CA SER A 108 1.79 11.69 -3.22
C SER A 108 0.70 12.18 -4.18
N THR A 109 -0.43 11.47 -4.29
CA THR A 109 -1.54 11.88 -5.18
C THR A 109 -2.23 13.15 -4.68
N MET A 110 -2.40 13.32 -3.38
CA MET A 110 -2.96 14.54 -2.80
C MET A 110 -2.08 15.76 -3.09
N MET A 111 -0.76 15.62 -2.94
CA MET A 111 0.19 16.69 -3.29
C MET A 111 0.15 17.03 -4.79
N SER A 112 0.05 16.03 -5.66
CA SER A 112 -0.09 16.24 -7.11
C SER A 112 -1.39 16.96 -7.48
N PHE A 113 -2.53 16.54 -6.91
CA PHE A 113 -3.81 17.21 -7.16
C PHE A 113 -3.81 18.67 -6.70
N ALA A 114 -3.23 18.94 -5.53
CA ALA A 114 -3.05 20.30 -5.04
C ALA A 114 -2.19 21.13 -6.01
N ALA A 115 -1.07 20.59 -6.49
CA ALA A 115 -0.21 21.27 -7.46
C ALA A 115 -0.94 21.59 -8.78
N VAL A 116 -1.73 20.65 -9.32
CA VAL A 116 -2.54 20.87 -10.52
C VAL A 116 -3.59 21.96 -10.28
N PHE A 117 -4.27 21.94 -9.15
CA PHE A 117 -5.24 22.97 -8.78
C PHE A 117 -4.59 24.36 -8.70
N PHE A 118 -3.42 24.47 -8.05
CA PHE A 118 -2.65 25.71 -8.00
C PHE A 118 -2.22 26.18 -9.40
N ILE A 119 -1.73 25.27 -10.26
CA ILE A 119 -1.35 25.61 -11.64
C ILE A 119 -2.56 26.12 -12.42
N ILE A 120 -3.72 25.45 -12.33
CA ILE A 120 -4.93 25.89 -13.02
C ILE A 120 -5.38 27.25 -12.51
N PHE A 121 -5.43 27.46 -11.19
CA PHE A 121 -5.79 28.74 -10.59
C PHE A 121 -4.85 29.87 -11.05
N PHE A 122 -3.54 29.66 -10.99
CA PHE A 122 -2.56 30.62 -11.46
C PHE A 122 -2.52 30.76 -12.99
N CYS A 123 -2.84 29.74 -13.78
CA CYS A 123 -2.98 29.83 -15.23
C CYS A 123 -4.22 30.64 -15.63
N ILE A 124 -5.31 30.52 -14.87
CA ILE A 124 -6.52 31.34 -15.00
C ILE A 124 -6.19 32.79 -14.64
N GLU A 125 -5.50 33.05 -13.52
CA GLU A 125 -5.07 34.41 -13.16
C GLU A 125 -4.01 34.99 -14.12
N LYS A 126 -3.12 34.15 -14.64
CA LYS A 126 -1.96 34.54 -15.44
C LYS A 126 -2.14 34.22 -16.92
N TYR A 127 -3.33 34.49 -17.46
CA TYR A 127 -3.54 34.74 -18.90
C TYR A 127 -2.95 36.10 -19.36
N LYS A 128 -1.80 36.47 -18.76
CA LYS A 128 -0.84 37.52 -19.16
C LYS A 128 0.56 36.95 -18.86
N GLY A 129 1.13 36.29 -19.86
CA GLY A 129 2.19 35.29 -19.67
C GLY A 129 3.63 35.77 -19.46
N GLN A 130 4.54 34.80 -19.27
CA GLN A 130 5.99 34.95 -19.42
C GLN A 130 6.73 33.59 -19.47
N LYS A 131 7.89 33.56 -20.15
CA LYS A 131 8.77 32.40 -20.46
C LYS A 131 9.27 31.59 -19.24
N HIS A 132 9.28 32.19 -18.04
CA HIS A 132 9.64 31.51 -16.78
C HIS A 132 8.55 30.53 -16.31
N GLN A 133 7.29 30.71 -16.74
CA GLN A 133 6.19 29.77 -16.44
C GLN A 133 6.42 28.40 -17.08
N THR A 134 6.97 28.34 -18.30
CA THR A 134 7.16 27.09 -19.03
C THR A 134 8.18 26.17 -18.34
N GLN A 135 9.25 26.73 -17.74
CA GLN A 135 10.22 25.96 -16.98
C GLN A 135 9.64 25.40 -15.68
N LEU A 136 8.78 26.17 -15.00
CA LEU A 136 8.08 25.70 -13.81
C LEU A 136 7.12 24.56 -14.16
N THR A 137 6.34 24.69 -15.25
CA THR A 137 5.44 23.63 -15.74
C THR A 137 6.20 22.35 -16.09
N VAL A 138 7.36 22.45 -16.74
CA VAL A 138 8.22 21.30 -17.05
C VAL A 138 8.76 20.64 -15.78
N ALA A 139 9.22 21.41 -14.79
CA ALA A 139 9.68 20.87 -13.51
C ALA A 139 8.57 20.10 -12.77
N PHE A 140 7.33 20.61 -12.78
CA PHE A 140 6.19 19.92 -12.19
C PHE A 140 5.79 18.64 -12.95
N LEU A 141 5.89 18.61 -14.28
CA LEU A 141 5.67 17.39 -15.07
C LEU A 141 6.71 16.28 -14.75
N PHE A 142 7.95 16.66 -14.46
CA PHE A 142 8.96 15.69 -13.98
C PHE A 142 8.64 15.14 -12.59
N ILE A 143 8.12 15.98 -11.69
CA ILE A 143 7.66 15.56 -10.36
C ILE A 143 6.46 14.60 -10.51
N GLU A 144 5.52 14.88 -11.41
CA GLU A 144 4.42 13.97 -11.73
C GLU A 144 4.91 12.63 -12.29
N MET A 145 5.87 12.65 -13.22
CA MET A 145 6.45 11.42 -13.80
C MET A 145 7.07 10.52 -12.72
N LYS A 146 7.70 11.09 -11.68
CA LYS A 146 8.23 10.33 -10.54
C LYS A 146 7.10 9.74 -9.67
N CYS A 147 5.99 10.46 -9.48
CA CYS A 147 4.83 9.96 -8.73
C CYS A 147 4.15 8.79 -9.46
N TYR A 148 4.07 8.83 -10.79
CA TYR A 148 3.56 7.70 -11.59
C TYR A 148 4.39 6.44 -11.43
N ILE A 149 5.72 6.57 -11.43
CA ILE A 149 6.62 5.44 -11.23
C ILE A 149 6.40 4.82 -9.84
N CYS A 150 6.23 5.64 -8.80
CA CYS A 150 5.94 5.14 -7.44
C CYS A 150 4.59 4.42 -7.34
N LEU A 151 3.54 4.95 -7.97
CA LEU A 151 2.22 4.31 -8.02
C LEU A 151 2.24 3.00 -8.80
N LEU A 152 2.99 2.97 -9.90
CA LEU A 152 3.16 1.76 -10.72
C LEU A 152 3.90 0.68 -9.93
N ILE A 153 4.96 1.04 -9.20
CA ILE A 153 5.67 0.14 -8.30
C ILE A 153 4.74 -0.38 -7.19
N SER A 154 3.95 0.51 -6.56
CA SER A 154 2.97 0.11 -5.53
C SER A 154 1.91 -0.85 -6.07
N CYS A 155 1.41 -0.60 -7.28
CA CYS A 155 0.44 -1.47 -7.95
C CYS A 155 1.04 -2.84 -8.29
N ILE A 156 2.28 -2.89 -8.80
CA ILE A 156 2.99 -4.16 -9.06
C ILE A 156 3.24 -4.93 -7.76
N LEU A 157 3.64 -4.25 -6.69
CA LEU A 157 3.80 -4.90 -5.39
C LEU A 157 2.48 -5.47 -4.86
N CYS A 158 1.34 -4.81 -5.14
CA CYS A 158 0.01 -5.30 -4.80
C CYS A 158 -0.45 -6.48 -5.68
N THR A 159 0.02 -6.60 -6.92
CA THR A 159 -0.33 -7.73 -7.79
C THR A 159 0.49 -8.97 -7.49
N LEU A 160 1.74 -8.80 -7.04
CA LEU A 160 2.63 -9.88 -6.58
C LEU A 160 2.17 -10.50 -5.26
N ASP A 161 1.31 -9.81 -4.51
CA ASP A 161 0.73 -10.31 -3.29
C ASP A 161 -0.57 -11.10 -3.57
N ALA A 162 -0.50 -12.42 -3.37
CA ALA A 162 -1.60 -13.34 -3.62
C ALA A 162 -2.74 -13.20 -2.60
N ASP A 163 -2.47 -12.62 -1.42
CA ASP A 163 -3.43 -12.50 -0.32
C ASP A 163 -4.31 -11.22 -0.43
N ILE A 164 -4.00 -10.30 -1.35
CA ILE A 164 -4.79 -9.08 -1.57
C ILE A 164 -6.04 -9.39 -2.39
N SER A 165 -7.17 -8.79 -2.02
CA SER A 165 -8.43 -9.00 -2.74
C SER A 165 -8.32 -8.61 -4.23
N VAL A 166 -8.90 -9.44 -5.10
CA VAL A 166 -8.93 -9.19 -6.56
C VAL A 166 -9.58 -7.83 -6.85
N THR A 167 -10.61 -7.47 -6.08
CA THR A 167 -11.32 -6.19 -6.18
C THR A 167 -10.38 -5.00 -5.98
N PHE A 168 -9.48 -5.04 -5.01
CA PHE A 168 -8.52 -3.96 -4.76
C PHE A 168 -7.51 -3.81 -5.90
N ARG A 169 -7.03 -4.95 -6.45
CA ARG A 169 -6.11 -4.97 -7.60
C ARG A 169 -6.74 -4.29 -8.83
N VAL A 170 -8.01 -4.59 -9.08
CA VAL A 170 -8.78 -3.99 -10.19
C VAL A 170 -8.97 -2.48 -9.98
N ILE A 171 -9.36 -2.04 -8.78
CA ILE A 171 -9.55 -0.61 -8.46
C ILE A 171 -8.24 0.16 -8.63
N SER A 172 -7.13 -0.34 -8.10
CA SER A 172 -5.81 0.28 -8.23
C SER A 172 -5.39 0.45 -9.70
N GLY A 173 -5.59 -0.58 -10.52
CA GLY A 173 -5.32 -0.53 -11.96
C GLY A 173 -6.19 0.48 -12.70
N MET A 174 -7.50 0.55 -12.39
CA MET A 174 -8.41 1.53 -12.99
C MET A 174 -8.02 2.96 -12.67
N VAL A 175 -7.65 3.24 -11.41
CA VAL A 175 -7.18 4.57 -11.00
C VAL A 175 -5.91 4.94 -11.78
N PHE A 176 -4.95 4.03 -11.90
CA PHE A 176 -3.73 4.28 -12.68
C PHE A 176 -4.05 4.64 -14.15
N CYS A 177 -4.94 3.88 -14.80
CA CYS A 177 -5.36 4.15 -16.19
C CYS A 177 -6.07 5.49 -16.36
N MET A 178 -6.98 5.86 -15.45
CA MET A 178 -7.69 7.14 -15.50
C MET A 178 -6.73 8.32 -15.40
N VAL A 179 -5.73 8.22 -14.52
CA VAL A 179 -4.77 9.30 -14.32
C VAL A 179 -3.79 9.41 -15.50
N LEU A 180 -3.38 8.30 -16.11
CA LEU A 180 -2.64 8.33 -17.39
C LEU A 180 -3.44 9.00 -18.51
N GLY A 181 -4.75 8.72 -18.59
CA GLY A 181 -5.62 9.36 -19.57
C GLY A 181 -5.71 10.87 -19.38
N LEU A 182 -5.89 11.33 -18.14
CA LEU A 182 -5.95 12.75 -17.78
C LEU A 182 -4.64 13.49 -18.10
N THR A 183 -3.50 12.90 -17.79
CA THR A 183 -2.20 13.52 -18.13
C THR A 183 -1.94 13.57 -19.62
N GLY A 184 -2.24 12.49 -20.35
CA GLY A 184 -2.19 12.48 -21.81
C GLY A 184 -3.06 13.57 -22.42
N TYR A 185 -4.26 13.78 -21.89
CA TYR A 185 -5.17 14.83 -22.33
C TYR A 185 -4.63 16.25 -22.04
N ILE A 186 -4.07 16.49 -20.86
CA ILE A 186 -3.44 17.77 -20.53
C ILE A 186 -2.24 18.04 -21.45
N VAL A 187 -1.37 17.04 -21.66
CA VAL A 187 -0.22 17.15 -22.57
C VAL A 187 -0.68 17.43 -24.00
N PHE A 188 -1.75 16.76 -24.47
CA PHE A 188 -2.35 17.03 -25.76
C PHE A 188 -2.88 18.46 -25.87
N LEU A 189 -3.58 18.98 -24.86
CA LEU A 189 -4.03 20.37 -24.83
C LEU A 189 -2.85 21.36 -24.86
N TYR A 190 -1.73 21.03 -24.23
CA TYR A 190 -0.52 21.85 -24.23
C TYR A 190 0.26 21.80 -25.55
N LEU A 191 0.30 20.64 -26.20
CA LEU A 191 0.99 20.40 -27.47
C LEU A 191 0.13 20.73 -28.70
N HIS A 192 -1.17 21.00 -28.52
CA HIS A 192 -2.08 21.24 -29.64
C HIS A 192 -1.60 22.45 -30.48
N PRO A 193 -1.34 22.26 -31.79
CA PRO A 193 -0.65 23.23 -32.66
C PRO A 193 -1.44 24.54 -32.91
N TYR A 194 -2.70 24.62 -32.45
CA TYR A 194 -3.51 25.83 -32.52
C TYR A 194 -3.09 26.94 -31.54
N ARG A 195 -2.13 26.68 -30.64
CA ARG A 195 -1.64 27.66 -29.66
C ARG A 195 -0.82 28.79 -30.29
N ASP A 196 -0.04 28.50 -31.33
CA ASP A 196 0.81 29.49 -32.00
C ASP A 196 -0.02 30.55 -32.73
N ASP A 197 -1.19 30.16 -33.25
CA ASP A 197 -2.06 31.05 -34.01
C ASP A 197 -2.81 32.04 -33.11
N ILE A 198 -3.26 31.60 -31.93
CA ILE A 198 -3.88 32.48 -30.92
C ILE A 198 -2.86 33.46 -30.33
N GLY A 199 -1.64 33.00 -30.08
CA GLY A 199 -0.54 33.84 -29.59
C GLY A 199 -0.20 34.96 -30.57
N SER A 200 -0.13 34.64 -31.87
CA SER A 200 0.14 35.61 -32.94
C SER A 200 -1.00 36.62 -33.10
N PHE A 201 -2.26 36.16 -33.02
CA PHE A 201 -3.46 36.99 -33.16
C PHE A 201 -3.59 38.00 -32.00
N LEU A 202 -3.33 37.58 -30.77
CA LEU A 202 -3.37 38.44 -29.58
C LEU A 202 -2.23 39.48 -29.58
N LEU A 203 -1.03 39.11 -30.04
CA LEU A 203 0.08 40.04 -30.22
C LEU A 203 -0.25 41.11 -31.27
N ARG A 204 -0.87 40.72 -32.39
CA ARG A 204 -1.32 41.65 -33.44
C ARG A 204 -2.37 42.63 -32.92
N LYS A 205 -3.34 42.13 -32.15
CA LYS A 205 -4.40 42.94 -31.53
C LYS A 205 -3.85 43.93 -30.49
N ARG A 206 -2.85 43.52 -29.69
CA ARG A 206 -2.17 44.40 -28.72
C ARG A 206 -1.34 45.49 -29.39
N LYS A 207 -0.64 45.15 -30.48
CA LYS A 207 0.16 46.12 -31.27
C LYS A 207 -0.75 47.18 -31.91
N PHE A 208 -1.91 46.77 -32.43
CA PHE A 208 -2.90 47.69 -33.00
C PHE A 208 -3.48 48.65 -31.94
N LYS A 209 -3.78 48.16 -30.74
CA LYS A 209 -4.30 48.98 -29.63
C LYS A 209 -3.29 50.05 -29.16
N LEU A 210 -1.99 49.72 -29.11
CA LEU A 210 -0.92 50.64 -28.72
C LEU A 210 -0.66 51.72 -29.78
N LEU A 211 -0.71 51.37 -31.07
CA LEU A 211 -0.61 52.33 -32.17
C LEU A 211 -1.75 53.35 -32.14
N HIS A 212 -2.98 52.88 -31.91
CA HIS A 212 -4.14 53.76 -31.76
C HIS A 212 -4.00 54.68 -30.55
N ALA A 213 -3.59 54.16 -29.38
CA ALA A 213 -3.38 54.97 -28.18
C ALA A 213 -2.28 56.04 -28.36
N GLY A 214 -1.18 55.70 -29.05
CA GLY A 214 -0.10 56.65 -29.36
C GLY A 214 -0.49 57.74 -30.37
N LEU A 215 -1.36 57.42 -31.33
CA LEU A 215 -1.94 58.38 -32.27
C LEU A 215 -2.92 59.35 -31.57
N TYR A 216 -3.76 58.83 -30.67
CA TYR A 216 -4.65 59.66 -29.84
C TYR A 216 -3.86 60.58 -28.91
N ALA A 217 -2.80 60.09 -28.27
CA ALA A 217 -1.93 60.92 -27.44
C ALA A 217 -1.24 62.03 -28.27
N LYS A 218 -0.76 61.72 -29.47
CA LYS A 218 -0.17 62.73 -30.37
C LYS A 218 -1.16 63.80 -30.84
N PHE A 219 -2.46 63.49 -30.92
CA PHE A 219 -3.49 64.44 -31.31
C PHE A 219 -3.89 65.37 -30.16
N VAL A 220 -3.94 64.87 -28.92
CA VAL A 220 -4.34 65.64 -27.73
C VAL A 220 -3.27 66.66 -27.29
N TYR A 221 -1.99 66.40 -27.55
CA TYR A 221 -0.90 67.34 -27.22
C TYR A 221 -0.55 68.32 -28.35
N LYS A 222 -1.34 68.38 -29.42
CA LYS A 222 -1.10 69.26 -30.58
C LYS A 222 -2.23 70.28 -30.83
N THR A 223 -3.13 70.46 -29.87
CA THR A 223 -4.16 71.51 -29.79
C THR A 223 -3.91 72.36 -28.56
#